data_AF-B1XTW9-F1
#
_entry.id   AF-B1XTW9-F1
#
_cell.length_a   1.000
_cell.length_b   1.000
_cell.length_c   1.000
_cell.angle_alpha   90.00
_cell.angle_beta   90.00
_cell.angle_gamma   90.00
#
_symmetry.space_group_name_H-M   'P 1'
#
loop_
_entity.id
_entity.type
_entity.pdbx_description
1 polymer ?
#
loop_
_entity_poly.entity_id
_entity_poly.type
_entity_poly.pdbx_seq_one_letter_code
_entity_poly.pdbx_strand_id
1 'polypeptide(L)'
;MNLSRRTFIASAALAPIACGVPLAYQRGMPVTQPSPILKVRDPQIGQEWTYIQRTAFDGKIVGIITERVASIGSTIVIDRMNDGGEKLPSEIQGPWGVVQMDTSWPRVMSFKPPIPL
;
A
#
# COMPACT_ATOMS: atom_id res chain seq x y z
N MET A 1 -26.98 2.53 -46.50
CA MET A 1 -27.44 3.47 -45.45
C MET A 1 -26.73 4.80 -45.64
N ASN A 2 -27.41 5.84 -46.12
CA ASN A 2 -26.83 7.20 -46.21
C ASN A 2 -27.07 7.93 -44.89
N LEU A 3 -26.09 7.87 -43.97
CA LEU A 3 -26.14 8.74 -42.79
C LEU A 3 -25.95 10.19 -43.23
N SER A 4 -26.91 11.05 -42.90
CA SER A 4 -26.82 12.48 -43.14
C SER A 4 -25.67 13.08 -42.34
N ARG A 5 -24.92 14.00 -42.94
CA ARG A 5 -23.83 14.73 -42.26
C ARG A 5 -24.26 15.30 -40.90
N ARG A 6 -25.54 15.67 -40.76
CA ARG A 6 -26.12 16.17 -39.49
C ARG A 6 -26.21 15.10 -38.41
N THR A 7 -26.56 13.86 -38.75
CA THR A 7 -26.63 12.77 -37.77
C THR A 7 -25.23 12.38 -37.29
N PHE A 8 -24.22 12.39 -38.18
CA PHE A 8 -22.84 12.12 -37.80
C PHE A 8 -22.26 13.16 -36.83
N ILE A 9 -22.49 14.45 -37.09
CA ILE A 9 -22.03 15.54 -36.21
C ILE A 9 -22.70 15.45 -34.83
N ALA A 10 -24.01 15.18 -34.79
CA ALA A 10 -24.73 15.03 -33.52
C ALA A 10 -24.22 13.82 -32.70
N SER A 11 -23.93 12.69 -33.35
CA SER A 11 -23.38 11.51 -32.67
C SER A 11 -21.95 11.74 -32.15
N ALA A 12 -21.10 12.45 -32.91
CA ALA A 12 -19.72 12.75 -32.49
C ALA A 12 -19.68 13.69 -31.26
N ALA A 13 -20.62 14.64 -31.16
CA ALA A 13 -20.69 15.57 -30.03
C ALA A 13 -21.09 14.90 -28.70
N LEU A 14 -21.78 13.75 -28.74
CA LEU A 14 -22.23 13.02 -27.54
C LEU A 14 -21.22 11.98 -27.04
N ALA A 15 -20.23 11.60 -27.85
CA ALA A 15 -19.19 10.63 -27.47
C ALA A 15 -18.37 10.98 -26.21
N PRO A 16 -18.05 12.27 -25.90
CA PRO A 16 -17.21 12.60 -24.74
C PRO A 16 -17.90 12.45 -23.38
N ILE A 17 -19.23 12.32 -23.33
CA ILE A 17 -19.99 12.27 -22.06
C ILE A 17 -19.59 11.05 -21.22
N ALA A 18 -19.18 9.95 -21.85
CA ALA A 18 -18.73 8.74 -21.17
C ALA A 18 -17.33 8.86 -20.54
N CYS A 19 -16.51 9.84 -20.94
CA CYS A 19 -15.13 9.99 -20.47
C CYS A 19 -14.96 11.07 -19.38
N GLY A 20 -15.99 11.89 -19.14
CA GLY A 20 -15.93 13.00 -18.16
C GLY A 20 -16.53 12.70 -16.79
N VAL A 21 -17.18 11.53 -16.61
CA VAL A 21 -17.76 11.14 -15.33
C VAL A 21 -16.68 10.48 -14.49
N PRO A 22 -16.31 11.02 -13.31
CA PRO A 22 -15.39 10.34 -12.43
C PRO A 22 -16.00 8.99 -12.03
N LEU A 23 -15.23 7.92 -12.23
CA LEU A 23 -15.62 6.57 -11.86
C LEU A 23 -15.96 6.57 -10.36
N ALA A 24 -17.00 5.82 -9.96
CA ALA A 24 -17.47 5.81 -8.56
C ALA A 24 -16.36 5.49 -7.55
N TYR A 25 -15.33 4.73 -7.94
CA TYR A 25 -14.16 4.45 -7.09
C TYR A 25 -13.28 5.68 -6.81
N GLN A 26 -13.31 6.70 -7.67
CA GLN A 26 -12.51 7.92 -7.50
C GLN A 26 -13.01 8.79 -6.34
N ARG A 27 -14.18 8.50 -5.78
CA ARG A 27 -14.64 9.07 -4.51
C ARG A 27 -14.76 7.97 -3.46
N GLY A 28 -13.75 7.85 -2.61
CA GLY A 28 -13.89 7.09 -1.38
C GLY A 28 -14.98 7.70 -0.51
N MET A 29 -15.85 6.87 0.08
CA MET A 29 -16.72 7.33 1.16
C MET A 29 -15.84 7.66 2.37
N PRO A 30 -15.85 8.90 2.89
CA PRO A 30 -15.06 9.23 4.05
C PRO A 30 -15.55 8.40 5.24
N VAL A 31 -14.69 7.51 5.74
CA VAL A 31 -14.95 6.75 6.97
C VAL A 31 -14.50 7.64 8.13
N THR A 32 -15.44 7.97 9.02
CA THR A 32 -15.14 8.71 10.25
C THR A 32 -14.24 7.87 11.16
N GLN A 33 -13.21 8.50 11.73
CA GLN A 33 -12.31 7.85 12.69
C GLN A 33 -13.10 7.38 13.93
N PRO A 34 -12.78 6.21 14.52
CA PRO A 34 -13.41 5.75 15.75
C PRO A 34 -13.27 6.76 16.89
N SER A 35 -14.33 6.93 17.67
CA SER A 35 -14.34 7.75 18.89
C SER A 35 -14.73 6.88 20.10
N PRO A 36 -13.85 6.71 21.11
CA PRO A 36 -12.54 7.34 21.24
C PRO A 36 -11.50 6.72 20.29
N ILE A 37 -10.46 7.50 19.97
CA ILE A 37 -9.34 7.02 19.16
C ILE A 37 -8.71 5.83 19.86
N LEU A 38 -8.62 4.70 19.18
CA LEU A 38 -7.96 3.51 19.68
C LEU A 38 -6.48 3.83 19.92
N LYS A 39 -6.04 3.68 21.17
CA LYS A 39 -4.63 3.86 21.53
C LYS A 39 -3.86 2.59 21.17
N VAL A 40 -3.13 2.64 20.06
CA VAL A 40 -2.18 1.58 19.70
C VAL A 40 -0.99 1.64 20.66
N ARG A 41 -0.48 0.47 21.07
CA ARG A 41 0.73 0.37 21.90
C ARG A 41 1.95 0.81 21.09
N ASP A 42 2.81 1.62 21.69
CA ASP A 42 4.07 2.02 21.08
C ASP A 42 5.02 0.81 20.86
N PRO A 43 5.85 0.84 19.80
CA PRO A 43 6.80 -0.23 19.52
C PRO A 43 7.91 -0.25 20.57
N GLN A 44 8.58 -1.40 20.71
CA GLN A 44 9.74 -1.54 21.57
C GLN A 44 10.93 -2.07 20.77
N ILE A 45 12.13 -1.53 21.05
CA ILE A 45 13.36 -2.03 20.45
C ILE A 45 13.53 -3.51 20.83
N GLY A 46 13.79 -4.34 19.83
CA GLY A 46 13.92 -5.78 19.98
C GLY A 46 12.61 -6.56 19.90
N GLN A 47 11.45 -5.89 19.82
CA GLN A 47 10.20 -6.56 19.48
C GLN A 47 10.33 -7.20 18.10
N GLU A 48 9.92 -8.46 17.99
CA GLU A 48 10.01 -9.24 16.76
C GLU A 48 8.72 -9.98 16.46
N TRP A 49 8.54 -10.30 15.19
CA TRP A 49 7.46 -11.14 14.69
C TRP A 49 7.93 -11.90 13.45
N THR A 50 7.24 -12.99 13.14
CA THR A 50 7.57 -13.85 12.01
C THR A 50 6.38 -14.02 11.08
N TYR A 51 6.67 -14.09 9.79
CA TYR A 51 5.70 -14.29 8.73
C TYR A 51 6.04 -15.52 7.93
N ILE A 52 5.01 -16.28 7.57
CA ILE A 52 5.13 -17.38 6.61
C ILE A 52 4.98 -16.79 5.22
N GLN A 53 6.04 -16.84 4.43
CA GLN A 53 5.99 -16.45 3.03
C GLN A 53 5.33 -17.54 2.21
N ARG A 54 4.30 -17.15 1.44
CA ARG A 54 3.61 -18.05 0.52
C ARG A 54 3.72 -17.54 -0.91
N THR A 55 3.86 -18.47 -1.84
CA THR A 55 3.76 -18.20 -3.27
C THR A 55 2.36 -17.71 -3.64
N ALA A 56 2.31 -16.70 -4.51
CA ALA A 56 1.07 -16.11 -4.98
C ALA A 56 0.27 -17.03 -5.93
N PHE A 57 0.89 -18.07 -6.48
CA PHE A 57 0.26 -18.94 -7.48
C PHE A 57 -0.45 -20.15 -6.87
N ASP A 58 0.23 -20.89 -5.99
CA ASP A 58 -0.26 -22.15 -5.41
C ASP A 58 -0.27 -22.17 -3.87
N GLY A 59 0.02 -21.05 -3.21
CA GLY A 59 -0.10 -20.89 -1.75
C GLY A 59 0.88 -21.72 -0.90
N LYS A 60 1.79 -22.47 -1.53
CA LYS A 60 2.86 -23.22 -0.86
C LYS A 60 3.76 -22.30 -0.04
N ILE A 61 4.29 -22.83 1.05
CA ILE A 61 5.23 -22.11 1.89
C ILE A 61 6.58 -22.08 1.16
N VAL A 62 7.13 -20.88 0.97
CA VAL A 62 8.41 -20.67 0.29
C VAL A 62 9.51 -20.19 1.23
N GLY A 63 9.16 -19.75 2.44
CA GLY A 63 10.13 -19.34 3.45
C GLY A 63 9.47 -18.69 4.67
N ILE A 64 10.31 -18.23 5.59
CA ILE A 64 9.91 -17.44 6.75
C ILE A 64 10.66 -16.11 6.70
N ILE A 65 9.96 -15.03 7.04
CA ILE A 65 10.57 -13.70 7.23
C ILE A 65 10.43 -13.34 8.70
N THR A 66 11.54 -13.00 9.33
CA THR A 66 11.60 -12.45 10.69
C THR A 66 11.82 -10.96 10.58
N GLU A 67 11.00 -10.19 11.28
CA GLU A 67 11.13 -8.75 11.37
C GLU A 67 11.33 -8.33 12.82
N ARG A 68 12.19 -7.34 13.03
CA ARG A 68 12.58 -6.88 14.36
C ARG A 68 12.74 -5.38 14.39
N VAL A 69 12.16 -4.73 15.40
CA VAL A 69 12.36 -3.30 15.65
C VAL A 69 13.82 -3.06 16.06
N ALA A 70 14.59 -2.46 15.17
CA ALA A 70 16.01 -2.19 15.36
C ALA A 70 16.25 -0.88 16.11
N SER A 71 15.47 0.17 15.80
CA SER A 71 15.60 1.47 16.45
C SER A 71 14.28 2.25 16.46
N ILE A 72 14.12 3.10 17.48
CA ILE A 72 13.01 4.05 17.62
C ILE A 72 13.63 5.44 17.84
N GLY A 73 13.24 6.42 17.01
CA GLY A 73 13.75 7.79 17.07
C GLY A 73 12.92 8.73 16.22
N SER A 74 13.55 9.52 15.34
CA SER A 74 12.83 10.32 14.33
C SER A 74 12.07 9.45 13.32
N THR A 75 12.53 8.23 13.12
CA THR A 75 11.90 7.18 12.34
C THR A 75 12.03 5.86 13.10
N ILE A 76 11.12 4.94 12.85
CA ILE A 76 11.19 3.58 13.37
C ILE A 76 11.77 2.70 12.26
N VAL A 77 12.81 1.94 12.58
CA VAL A 77 13.48 1.04 11.62
C VAL A 77 13.20 -0.40 12.02
N ILE A 78 12.68 -1.16 11.07
CA ILE A 78 12.38 -2.58 11.23
C ILE A 78 13.33 -3.35 10.32
N ASP A 79 14.27 -4.07 10.94
CA ASP A 79 15.17 -4.97 10.23
C ASP A 79 14.43 -6.25 9.86
N ARG A 80 14.73 -6.76 8.67
CA ARG A 80 14.07 -7.93 8.09
C ARG A 80 15.12 -8.97 7.74
N MET A 81 14.83 -10.24 7.97
CA MET A 81 15.73 -11.35 7.69
C MET A 81 14.93 -12.56 7.20
N ASN A 82 15.46 -13.29 6.21
CA ASN A 82 14.87 -14.58 5.83
C ASN A 82 15.32 -15.71 6.76
N ASP A 83 14.72 -16.88 6.60
CA ASP A 83 15.09 -18.11 7.30
C ASP A 83 16.53 -18.58 7.03
N GLY A 84 17.11 -18.20 5.90
CA GLY A 84 18.51 -18.39 5.55
C GLY A 84 19.49 -17.45 6.26
N GLY A 85 19.01 -16.46 7.03
CA GLY A 85 19.85 -15.46 7.71
C GLY A 85 20.30 -14.29 6.84
N GLU A 86 19.81 -14.18 5.60
CA GLU A 86 20.06 -13.05 4.72
C GLU A 86 19.30 -11.83 5.22
N LYS A 87 20.01 -10.70 5.35
CA LYS A 87 19.40 -9.42 5.69
C LYS A 87 18.67 -8.87 4.47
N LEU A 88 17.36 -8.74 4.60
CA LEU A 88 16.50 -8.08 3.61
C LEU A 88 16.50 -6.56 3.85
N PRO A 89 16.08 -5.75 2.85
CA PRO A 89 15.92 -4.31 3.04
C PRO A 89 15.03 -4.00 4.25
N SER A 90 15.45 -3.06 5.09
CA SER A 90 14.70 -2.66 6.27
C SER A 90 13.49 -1.79 5.90
N GLU A 91 12.39 -1.95 6.64
CA GLU A 91 11.24 -1.05 6.54
C GLU A 91 11.48 0.19 7.41
N ILE A 92 11.07 1.35 6.89
CA ILE A 92 11.16 2.62 7.61
C ILE A 92 9.75 3.18 7.79
N GLN A 93 9.39 3.43 9.04
CA GLN A 93 8.14 4.07 9.42
C GLN A 93 8.39 5.46 10.01
N GLY A 94 7.43 6.36 9.81
CA GLY A 94 7.37 7.64 10.50
C GLY A 94 6.80 7.44 11.91
N PRO A 95 5.52 7.79 12.14
CA PRO A 95 4.75 7.27 13.26
C PRO A 95 4.62 5.75 13.17
N TRP A 96 4.43 5.10 14.33
CA TRP A 96 4.16 3.66 14.39
C TRP A 96 2.91 3.30 13.56
N GLY A 97 3.06 2.31 12.69
CA GLY A 97 2.00 1.90 11.76
C GLY A 97 1.90 2.75 10.50
N VAL A 98 2.88 3.61 10.20
CA VAL A 98 2.85 4.47 9.00
C VAL A 98 4.14 4.33 8.20
N VAL A 99 4.07 3.64 7.08
CA VAL A 99 5.22 3.28 6.24
C VAL A 99 5.66 4.47 5.38
N GLN A 100 6.95 4.77 5.45
CA GLN A 100 7.64 5.73 4.59
C GLN A 100 8.43 5.04 3.47
N MET A 101 9.00 3.86 3.75
CA MET A 101 9.70 3.04 2.76
C MET A 101 9.26 1.58 2.85
N ASP A 102 8.73 1.05 1.74
CA ASP A 102 8.32 -0.36 1.60
C ASP A 102 9.39 -1.18 0.87
N THR A 103 9.47 -2.44 1.29
CA THR A 103 10.49 -3.44 0.94
C THR A 103 9.90 -4.58 0.11
N SER A 104 8.58 -4.61 -0.10
CA SER A 104 7.87 -5.66 -0.84
C SER A 104 8.08 -5.62 -2.36
N TRP A 105 8.64 -4.52 -2.89
CA TRP A 105 8.85 -4.30 -4.32
C TRP A 105 10.32 -4.44 -4.70
N PRO A 106 10.63 -4.84 -5.96
CA PRO A 106 12.01 -5.01 -6.43
C PRO A 106 12.84 -3.73 -6.41
N ARG A 107 12.21 -2.56 -6.20
CA ARG A 107 12.86 -1.30 -5.88
C ARG A 107 12.23 -0.74 -4.62
N VAL A 108 13.06 -0.25 -3.70
CA VAL A 108 12.60 0.47 -2.50
C VAL A 108 11.72 1.63 -2.95
N MET A 109 10.48 1.63 -2.47
CA MET A 109 9.52 2.69 -2.79
C MET A 109 9.38 3.60 -1.58
N SER A 110 9.50 4.91 -1.82
CA SER A 110 9.26 5.93 -0.80
C SER A 110 7.91 6.58 -1.04
N PHE A 111 7.08 6.64 0.00
CA PHE A 111 5.76 7.24 -0.07
C PHE A 111 5.77 8.69 0.39
N LYS A 112 5.13 9.56 -0.41
CA LYS A 112 4.91 10.97 -0.11
C LYS A 112 3.48 11.36 -0.54
N PRO A 113 2.52 11.50 0.39
CA PRO A 113 2.65 11.34 1.85
C PRO A 113 2.79 9.88 2.30
N PRO A 114 3.21 9.62 3.55
CA PRO A 114 3.31 8.27 4.11
C PRO A 114 1.96 7.52 4.12
N ILE A 115 2.01 6.18 4.08
CA ILE A 115 0.81 5.31 4.01
C ILE A 115 0.60 4.60 5.36
N PRO A 116 -0.62 4.58 5.92
CA PRO A 116 -0.94 3.78 7.10
C PRO A 116 -1.01 2.28 6.78
N LEU A 117 -0.53 1.43 7.70
CA LEU A 117 -0.69 -0.03 7.67
C LEU A 117 -2.12 -0.47 7.96
#